data_AF-A0A968X345-F1
#
_entry.id   AF-A0A968X345-F1
#
_cell.length_a   1.000
_cell.length_b   1.000
_cell.length_c   1.000
_cell.angle_alpha   90.00
_cell.angle_beta   90.00
_cell.angle_gamma   90.00
#
_symmetry.space_group_name_H-M   'P 1'
#
loop_
_entity.id
_entity.type
_entity.pdbx_description
1 polymer ?
#
loop_
_entity_poly.entity_id
_entity_poly.type
_entity_poly.pdbx_seq_one_letter_code
_entity_poly.pdbx_strand_id
1 'polypeptide(L)'
;MVALERITRLIPSDVPLIFEINCAEAGLTGDAYARGVFAQFNADAAVVWAYGREDVMEAFMAHPGKLAFFHAPAEEPAYAYRWLSKWQKLFEGAFGVVAHPQQWQANLQFLRQRLPTVPFLLQGMPDDAHLAEVMRLATTSDGVRPVVCVGESVIYASRRMDFDEAARKAAESFRTRLQG
;
A
#
# COMPACT_ATOMS: atom_id res chain seq x y z
N MET A 1 -9.20 -20.85 5.57
CA MET A 1 -9.62 -19.79 4.63
C MET A 1 -10.93 -19.09 5.01
N VAL A 2 -11.75 -19.63 5.92
CA VAL A 2 -13.07 -19.06 6.27
C VAL A 2 -13.01 -17.71 7.01
N ALA A 3 -11.99 -17.48 7.86
CA ALA A 3 -11.92 -16.26 8.67
C ALA A 3 -11.67 -15.01 7.82
N LEU A 4 -10.71 -15.06 6.89
CA LEU A 4 -10.39 -13.93 6.01
C LEU A 4 -11.57 -13.55 5.10
N GLU A 5 -12.21 -14.54 4.45
CA GLU A 5 -13.41 -14.30 3.63
C GLU A 5 -14.57 -13.72 4.44
N ARG A 6 -14.71 -14.12 5.71
CA ARG A 6 -15.73 -13.52 6.59
C ARG A 6 -15.41 -12.07 6.91
N ILE A 7 -14.16 -11.78 7.27
CA ILE A 7 -13.74 -10.42 7.61
C ILE A 7 -13.93 -9.47 6.43
N THR A 8 -13.52 -9.85 5.21
CA THR A 8 -13.67 -8.98 4.04
C THR A 8 -15.14 -8.65 3.74
N ARG A 9 -16.06 -9.59 4.01
CA ARG A 9 -17.52 -9.35 3.88
C ARG A 9 -18.13 -8.48 4.97
N LEU A 10 -17.44 -8.30 6.11
CA LEU A 10 -17.88 -7.43 7.20
C LEU A 10 -17.43 -5.98 7.00
N ILE A 11 -16.51 -5.72 6.06
CA ILE A 11 -16.06 -4.36 5.75
C ILE A 11 -17.19 -3.63 5.02
N PRO A 12 -17.60 -2.42 5.49
CA PRO A 12 -18.60 -1.62 4.81
C PRO A 12 -18.20 -1.28 3.37
N SER A 13 -19.15 -1.25 2.44
CA SER A 13 -18.88 -1.04 1.01
C SER A 13 -18.31 0.35 0.67
N ASP A 14 -18.45 1.32 1.58
CA ASP A 14 -17.91 2.67 1.47
C ASP A 14 -16.50 2.80 2.06
N VAL A 15 -15.96 1.74 2.66
CA VAL A 15 -14.60 1.66 3.18
C VAL A 15 -13.72 0.88 2.21
N PRO A 16 -12.70 1.51 1.59
CA PRO A 16 -11.83 0.81 0.64
C PRO A 16 -11.08 -0.37 1.27
N LEU A 17 -11.05 -1.50 0.58
CA LEU A 17 -10.29 -2.68 0.98
C LEU A 17 -8.97 -2.77 0.21
N ILE A 18 -7.85 -2.69 0.93
CA ILE A 18 -6.51 -2.95 0.39
C ILE A 18 -6.04 -4.32 0.88
N PHE A 19 -5.72 -5.23 -0.03
CA PHE A 19 -5.30 -6.59 0.28
C PHE A 19 -3.78 -6.74 0.11
N GLU A 20 -3.07 -7.13 1.16
CA GLU A 20 -1.63 -7.40 1.08
C GLU A 20 -1.35 -8.88 0.78
N ILE A 21 -0.51 -9.14 -0.22
CA ILE A 21 -0.14 -10.48 -0.65
C ILE A 21 1.34 -10.58 -1.04
N ASN A 22 1.99 -11.67 -0.62
CA ASN A 22 3.31 -12.04 -1.08
C ASN A 22 3.23 -13.08 -2.21
N CYS A 23 3.65 -12.67 -3.40
CA CYS A 23 3.66 -13.46 -4.63
C CYS A 23 5.08 -13.83 -5.08
N ALA A 24 6.13 -13.43 -4.34
CA ALA A 24 7.52 -13.57 -4.77
C ALA A 24 7.98 -15.04 -4.80
N GLU A 25 7.56 -15.85 -3.83
CA GLU A 25 8.07 -17.21 -3.63
C GLU A 25 7.09 -18.31 -4.06
N ALA A 26 5.81 -17.97 -4.27
CA ALA A 26 4.76 -18.95 -4.42
C ALA A 26 4.40 -19.26 -5.90
N GLY A 27 4.25 -20.55 -6.20
CA GLY A 27 4.21 -21.13 -7.55
C GLY A 27 2.89 -20.98 -8.35
N LEU A 28 1.98 -20.11 -7.93
CA LEU A 28 0.80 -19.78 -8.73
C LEU A 28 1.14 -18.73 -9.81
N THR A 29 0.33 -18.69 -10.85
CA THR A 29 0.42 -17.65 -11.89
C THR A 29 -0.08 -16.31 -11.36
N GLY A 30 0.40 -15.21 -11.97
CA GLY A 30 -0.10 -13.86 -11.70
C GLY A 30 -1.63 -13.76 -11.72
N ASP A 31 -2.26 -14.32 -12.75
CA ASP A 31 -3.72 -14.31 -12.89
C ASP A 31 -4.44 -14.99 -11.73
N ALA A 32 -3.87 -16.08 -11.19
CA ALA A 32 -4.48 -16.77 -10.06
C ALA A 32 -4.45 -15.90 -8.80
N TYR A 33 -3.35 -15.18 -8.55
CA TYR A 33 -3.27 -14.21 -7.44
C TYR A 33 -4.24 -13.05 -7.63
N ALA A 34 -4.22 -12.41 -8.81
CA ALA A 34 -5.03 -11.24 -9.09
C ALA A 34 -6.54 -11.57 -9.01
N ARG A 35 -6.98 -12.71 -9.54
CA ARG A 35 -8.36 -13.20 -9.35
C ARG A 35 -8.69 -13.46 -7.88
N GLY A 36 -7.78 -14.05 -7.11
CA GLY A 36 -7.99 -14.24 -5.67
C GLY A 36 -8.23 -12.90 -4.97
N VAL A 37 -7.36 -11.93 -5.20
CA VAL A 37 -7.43 -10.62 -4.54
C VAL A 37 -8.66 -9.81 -4.98
N PHE A 38 -8.84 -9.63 -6.29
CA PHE A 38 -9.85 -8.71 -6.81
C PHE A 38 -11.22 -9.34 -7.03
N ALA A 39 -11.30 -10.63 -7.35
CA ALA A 39 -12.59 -11.30 -7.62
C ALA A 39 -13.13 -12.03 -6.38
N GLN A 40 -12.29 -12.84 -5.71
CA GLN A 40 -12.73 -13.62 -4.55
C GLN A 40 -12.87 -12.76 -3.29
N PHE A 41 -11.87 -11.92 -2.99
CA PHE A 41 -11.89 -11.06 -1.82
C PHE A 41 -12.50 -9.67 -2.07
N ASN A 42 -12.82 -9.36 -3.32
CA ASN A 42 -13.40 -8.08 -3.75
C ASN A 42 -12.60 -6.85 -3.25
N ALA A 43 -11.28 -6.95 -3.22
CA ALA A 43 -10.43 -5.83 -2.83
C ALA A 43 -10.46 -4.70 -3.87
N ASP A 44 -10.32 -3.46 -3.43
CA ASP A 44 -10.23 -2.27 -4.30
C ASP A 44 -8.80 -2.00 -4.73
N ALA A 45 -7.85 -2.34 -3.85
CA ALA A 45 -6.44 -2.27 -4.15
C ALA A 45 -5.67 -3.45 -3.55
N ALA A 46 -4.42 -3.60 -3.97
CA ALA A 46 -3.54 -4.63 -3.44
C ALA A 46 -2.16 -4.05 -3.08
N VAL A 47 -1.55 -4.55 -2.01
CA VAL A 47 -0.10 -4.45 -1.79
C VAL A 47 0.50 -5.76 -2.27
N VAL A 48 1.39 -5.68 -3.27
CA VAL A 48 1.89 -6.86 -3.98
C VAL A 48 3.41 -6.94 -3.86
N TRP A 49 3.88 -8.02 -3.23
CA TRP A 49 5.29 -8.37 -3.23
C TRP A 49 5.55 -9.34 -4.39
N ALA A 50 6.09 -8.83 -5.49
CA ALA A 50 6.30 -9.58 -6.73
C ALA A 50 7.73 -9.43 -7.28
N TYR A 51 8.72 -9.41 -6.37
CA TYR A 51 10.12 -9.23 -6.77
C TYR A 51 10.54 -10.26 -7.82
N GLY A 52 10.92 -9.78 -9.01
CA GLY A 52 11.33 -10.64 -10.14
C GLY A 52 10.19 -11.37 -10.88
N ARG A 53 8.92 -11.04 -10.62
CA ARG A 53 7.75 -11.74 -11.20
C ARG A 53 6.91 -10.82 -12.09
N GLU A 54 7.36 -10.60 -13.34
CA GLU A 54 6.64 -9.75 -14.31
C GLU A 54 5.21 -10.23 -14.56
N ASP A 55 4.98 -11.55 -14.61
CA ASP A 55 3.66 -12.16 -14.83
C ASP A 55 2.63 -11.77 -13.75
N VAL A 56 3.07 -11.67 -12.49
CA VAL A 56 2.22 -11.24 -11.38
C VAL A 56 1.84 -9.79 -11.57
N MET A 57 2.80 -8.95 -11.91
CA MET A 57 2.58 -7.51 -12.02
C MET A 57 1.63 -7.16 -13.17
N GLU A 58 1.83 -7.77 -14.34
CA GLU A 58 0.94 -7.63 -15.49
C GLU A 58 -0.49 -8.05 -15.15
N ALA A 59 -0.65 -9.19 -14.47
CA ALA A 59 -1.96 -9.68 -14.07
C ALA A 59 -2.69 -8.70 -13.14
N PHE A 60 -2.02 -8.13 -12.14
CA PHE A 60 -2.64 -7.15 -11.24
C PHE A 60 -3.03 -5.86 -11.95
N MET A 61 -2.20 -5.36 -12.88
CA MET A 61 -2.49 -4.13 -13.63
C MET A 61 -3.57 -4.32 -14.71
N ALA A 62 -3.83 -5.55 -15.15
CA ALA A 62 -4.86 -5.86 -16.13
C ALA A 62 -6.30 -5.74 -15.59
N HIS A 63 -6.50 -5.34 -14.33
CA HIS A 63 -7.82 -5.22 -13.69
C HIS A 63 -8.29 -3.76 -13.66
N PRO A 64 -9.22 -3.34 -14.55
CA PRO A 64 -9.68 -1.96 -14.62
C PRO A 64 -10.37 -1.53 -13.32
N GLY A 65 -10.12 -0.28 -12.90
CA GLY A 65 -10.69 0.28 -11.68
C GLY A 65 -10.09 -0.27 -10.38
N LYS A 66 -9.03 -1.09 -10.45
CA LYS A 66 -8.26 -1.57 -9.30
C LYS A 66 -6.88 -0.92 -9.28
N LEU A 67 -6.29 -0.79 -8.09
CA LEU A 67 -4.96 -0.23 -7.87
C LEU A 67 -4.02 -1.29 -7.28
N ALA A 68 -2.78 -1.37 -7.76
CA ALA A 68 -1.75 -2.23 -7.17
C ALA A 68 -0.56 -1.40 -6.69
N PHE A 69 -0.24 -1.48 -5.41
CA PHE A 69 0.96 -0.94 -4.79
C PHE A 69 2.05 -2.01 -4.81
N PHE A 70 3.12 -1.75 -5.56
CA PHE A 70 4.22 -2.70 -5.65
C PHE A 70 5.30 -2.38 -4.62
N HIS A 71 5.81 -3.44 -3.98
CA HIS A 71 6.89 -3.30 -3.03
C HIS A 71 8.20 -2.88 -3.73
N ALA A 72 8.78 -1.76 -3.29
CA ALA A 72 10.08 -1.28 -3.72
C ALA A 72 11.11 -1.45 -2.58
N PRO A 73 12.13 -2.32 -2.72
CA PRO A 73 13.17 -2.47 -1.71
C PRO A 73 13.85 -1.12 -1.44
N ALA A 74 13.83 -0.68 -0.18
CA ALA A 74 14.31 0.64 0.16
C ALA A 74 15.83 0.80 0.15
N GLU A 75 16.55 -0.29 0.31
CA GLU A 75 18.01 -0.38 0.15
C GLU A 75 18.43 -0.18 -1.32
N GLU A 76 17.53 -0.46 -2.28
CA GLU A 76 17.82 -0.46 -3.72
C GLU A 76 16.77 0.33 -4.54
N PRO A 77 16.57 1.63 -4.28
CA PRO A 77 15.51 2.41 -4.92
C PRO A 77 15.72 2.56 -6.43
N ALA A 78 16.97 2.56 -6.90
CA ALA A 78 17.29 2.57 -8.33
C ALA A 78 16.90 1.26 -9.02
N TYR A 79 17.09 0.13 -8.36
CA TYR A 79 16.67 -1.17 -8.88
C TYR A 79 15.14 -1.21 -8.99
N ALA A 80 14.43 -0.82 -7.93
CA ALA A 80 12.97 -0.73 -7.95
C ALA A 80 12.47 0.19 -9.09
N TYR A 81 13.08 1.36 -9.25
CA TYR A 81 12.71 2.31 -10.29
C TYR A 81 12.93 1.79 -11.72
N ARG A 82 13.96 0.97 -11.96
CA ARG A 82 14.19 0.38 -13.29
C ARG A 82 12.96 -0.38 -13.76
N TRP A 83 12.30 -1.08 -12.86
CA TRP A 83 11.09 -1.80 -13.20
C TRP A 83 9.88 -0.88 -13.29
N LEU A 84 9.68 0.01 -12.32
CA LEU A 84 8.56 0.97 -12.31
C LEU A 84 8.53 1.86 -13.57
N SER A 85 9.70 2.29 -14.05
CA SER A 85 9.82 3.12 -15.26
C SER A 85 9.54 2.36 -16.56
N LYS A 86 9.79 1.05 -16.61
CA LYS A 86 9.35 0.20 -17.73
C LYS A 86 7.83 0.19 -17.78
N TRP A 87 7.17 0.08 -16.63
CA TRP A 87 5.71 -0.09 -16.56
C TRP A 87 4.92 1.19 -16.69
N GLN A 88 5.44 2.31 -16.19
CA GLN A 88 4.85 3.63 -16.45
C GLN A 88 4.66 3.90 -17.96
N LYS A 89 5.46 3.28 -18.82
CA LYS A 89 5.32 3.38 -20.28
C LYS A 89 4.36 2.37 -20.88
N LEU A 90 4.17 1.22 -20.23
CA LEU A 90 3.43 0.09 -20.78
C LEU A 90 1.95 0.09 -20.37
N PHE A 91 1.62 0.72 -19.25
CA PHE A 91 0.28 0.74 -18.69
C PHE A 91 -0.14 2.18 -18.42
N GLU A 92 -1.29 2.57 -18.99
CA GLU A 92 -2.00 3.80 -18.62
C GLU A 92 -2.72 3.66 -17.26
N GLY A 93 -2.61 2.49 -16.61
CA GLY A 93 -3.23 2.17 -15.33
C GLY A 93 -2.51 2.77 -14.12
N ALA A 94 -3.29 3.06 -13.08
CA ALA A 94 -2.78 3.52 -11.80
C ALA A 94 -2.10 2.34 -11.07
N PHE A 95 -0.77 2.35 -11.00
CA PHE A 95 -0.03 1.61 -9.98
C PHE A 95 0.39 2.58 -8.88
N GLY A 96 0.68 2.04 -7.71
CA GLY A 96 1.31 2.76 -6.62
C GLY A 96 2.60 2.08 -6.19
N VAL A 97 3.32 2.72 -5.27
CA VAL A 97 4.55 2.17 -4.70
C VAL A 97 4.43 2.11 -3.20
N VAL A 98 4.87 0.99 -2.62
CA VAL A 98 5.04 0.87 -1.18
C VAL A 98 6.34 1.54 -0.78
N ALA A 99 6.30 2.35 0.27
CA ALA A 99 7.49 2.97 0.85
C ALA A 99 7.47 2.88 2.38
N HIS A 100 8.65 2.92 2.97
CA HIS A 100 8.83 2.90 4.42
C HIS A 100 9.23 4.30 4.89
N PRO A 101 8.45 4.93 5.77
CA PRO A 101 8.71 6.30 6.19
C PRO A 101 10.02 6.41 7.01
N GLN A 102 10.54 5.34 7.59
CA GLN A 102 11.84 5.33 8.28
C GLN A 102 13.05 5.46 7.34
N GLN A 103 12.85 5.21 6.04
CA GLN A 103 13.91 5.26 5.01
C GLN A 103 13.66 6.39 4.01
N TRP A 104 13.04 7.48 4.47
CA TRP A 104 12.50 8.52 3.61
C TRP A 104 13.57 9.33 2.86
N GLN A 105 14.73 9.61 3.46
CA GLN A 105 15.76 10.45 2.83
C GLN A 105 16.31 9.79 1.56
N ALA A 106 16.68 8.51 1.64
CA ALA A 106 17.28 7.80 0.52
C ALA A 106 16.23 7.32 -0.49
N ASN A 107 15.05 6.89 -0.02
CA ASN A 107 14.06 6.21 -0.86
C ASN A 107 12.96 7.17 -1.36
N LEU A 108 12.20 7.80 -0.45
CA LEU A 108 11.04 8.62 -0.85
C LEU A 108 11.42 9.80 -1.73
N GLN A 109 12.51 10.50 -1.40
CA GLN A 109 12.99 11.60 -2.23
C GLN A 109 13.38 11.14 -3.64
N PHE A 110 14.11 10.02 -3.74
CA PHE A 110 14.55 9.45 -5.01
C PHE A 110 13.36 9.04 -5.90
N LEU A 111 12.38 8.34 -5.30
CA LEU A 111 11.19 7.86 -6.00
C LEU A 111 10.28 9.02 -6.42
N ARG A 112 9.98 9.98 -5.53
CA ARG A 112 9.08 11.10 -5.85
C ARG A 112 9.61 11.96 -7.00
N GLN A 113 10.93 12.21 -7.07
CA GLN A 113 11.53 12.95 -8.18
C GLN A 113 11.28 12.30 -9.54
N ARG A 114 11.17 10.97 -9.58
CA ARG A 114 11.06 10.19 -10.82
C ARG A 114 9.63 9.74 -11.13
N LEU A 115 8.79 9.64 -10.10
CA LEU A 115 7.42 9.19 -10.16
C LEU A 115 6.49 10.28 -9.60
N PRO A 116 6.43 11.48 -10.23
CA PRO A 116 5.80 12.66 -9.66
C PRO A 116 4.31 12.49 -9.35
N THR A 117 3.59 11.71 -10.15
CA THR A 117 2.14 11.49 -10.03
C THR A 117 1.77 10.13 -9.44
N VAL A 118 2.75 9.26 -9.15
CA VAL A 118 2.46 7.91 -8.63
C VAL A 118 2.12 7.98 -7.14
N PRO A 119 0.96 7.43 -6.71
CA PRO A 119 0.56 7.41 -5.31
C PRO A 119 1.44 6.45 -4.50
N PHE A 120 1.69 6.80 -3.24
CA PHE A 120 2.42 5.95 -2.31
C PHE A 120 1.52 5.37 -1.22
N LEU A 121 1.88 4.17 -0.78
CA LEU A 121 1.40 3.57 0.46
C LEU A 121 2.58 3.49 1.42
N LEU A 122 2.47 4.18 2.55
CA LEU A 122 3.46 4.16 3.63
C LEU A 122 3.17 3.00 4.57
N GLN A 123 4.09 2.04 4.65
CA GLN A 123 4.06 0.95 5.63
C GLN A 123 4.57 1.48 6.98
N GLY A 124 3.65 2.00 7.80
CA GLY A 124 3.94 2.55 9.11
C GLY A 124 3.78 4.07 9.19
N MET A 125 3.82 4.58 10.43
CA MET A 125 3.71 6.00 10.73
C MET A 125 5.10 6.67 10.62
N PRO A 126 5.21 7.87 10.03
CA PRO A 126 6.42 8.68 10.14
C PRO A 126 6.68 9.16 11.57
N ASP A 127 7.94 9.39 11.90
CA ASP A 127 8.30 10.00 13.19
C ASP A 127 7.82 11.45 13.25
N ASP A 128 7.38 11.90 14.44
CA ASP A 128 6.85 13.26 14.61
C ASP A 128 7.84 14.35 14.18
N ALA A 129 9.15 14.12 14.38
CA ALA A 129 10.21 15.04 13.98
C ALA A 129 10.28 15.28 12.46
N HIS A 130 9.83 14.32 11.65
CA HIS A 130 9.93 14.37 10.18
C HIS A 130 8.57 14.22 9.49
N LEU A 131 7.47 14.22 10.24
CA LEU A 131 6.13 13.91 9.75
C LEU A 131 5.73 14.78 8.56
N ALA A 132 5.86 16.11 8.70
CA ALA A 132 5.51 17.05 7.64
C ALA A 132 6.35 16.84 6.37
N GLU A 133 7.65 16.56 6.52
CA GLU A 133 8.55 16.35 5.39
C GLU A 133 8.25 15.03 4.66
N VAL A 134 8.06 13.94 5.41
CA VAL A 134 7.72 12.63 4.85
C VAL A 134 6.38 12.71 4.12
N MET A 135 5.36 13.32 4.72
CA MET A 135 4.05 13.49 4.09
C MET A 135 4.13 14.36 2.83
N ARG A 136 4.93 15.43 2.84
CA ARG A 136 5.17 16.27 1.66
C ARG A 136 5.85 15.49 0.54
N LEU A 137 6.89 14.72 0.83
CA LEU A 137 7.60 13.90 -0.17
C LEU A 137 6.70 12.77 -0.70
N ALA A 138 5.84 12.21 0.15
CA ALA A 138 4.95 11.13 -0.22
C ALA A 138 3.70 11.60 -0.99
N THR A 139 3.36 12.89 -0.94
CA THR A 139 2.25 13.47 -1.70
C THR A 139 2.63 13.64 -3.17
N THR A 140 1.72 13.31 -4.08
CA THR A 140 1.93 13.45 -5.53
C THR A 140 1.95 14.93 -5.95
N SER A 141 2.49 15.21 -7.13
CA SER A 141 2.56 16.57 -7.68
C SER A 141 1.20 17.19 -7.94
N ASP A 142 0.16 16.37 -8.13
CA ASP A 142 -1.25 16.76 -8.28
C ASP A 142 -2.03 16.73 -6.95
N GLY A 143 -1.36 16.49 -5.81
CA GLY A 143 -1.92 16.68 -4.47
C GLY A 143 -2.56 15.44 -3.82
N VAL A 144 -2.45 14.26 -4.44
CA VAL A 144 -2.89 12.99 -3.83
C VAL A 144 -1.95 12.62 -2.68
N ARG A 145 -2.49 12.61 -1.47
CA ARG A 145 -1.76 12.21 -0.25
C ARG A 145 -1.55 10.68 -0.22
N PRO A 146 -0.50 10.19 0.45
CA PRO A 146 -0.28 8.77 0.59
C PRO A 146 -1.35 8.09 1.45
N VAL A 147 -1.53 6.79 1.24
CA VAL A 147 -2.18 5.92 2.23
C VAL A 147 -1.14 5.61 3.32
N VAL A 148 -1.50 5.70 4.60
CA VAL A 148 -0.61 5.38 5.72
C VAL A 148 -1.17 4.17 6.46
N CYS A 149 -0.46 3.05 6.41
CA CYS A 149 -0.88 1.81 7.06
C CYS A 149 -0.39 1.79 8.52
N VAL A 150 -1.33 1.73 9.46
CA VAL A 150 -1.09 1.52 10.89
C VAL A 150 -1.83 0.27 11.34
N GLY A 151 -1.10 -0.73 11.83
CA GLY A 151 -1.64 -2.05 12.18
C GLY A 151 -1.73 -2.26 13.69
N GLU A 152 -0.68 -2.87 14.26
CA GLU A 152 -0.67 -3.37 15.64
C GLU A 152 -1.01 -2.32 16.69
N SER A 153 -0.58 -1.07 16.50
CA SER A 153 -0.87 0.05 17.41
C SER A 153 -2.37 0.40 17.50
N VAL A 154 -3.16 0.02 16.50
CA VAL A 154 -4.61 0.16 16.50
C VAL A 154 -5.27 -1.14 16.96
N ILE A 155 -4.92 -2.27 16.35
CA ILE A 155 -5.54 -3.58 16.61
C ILE A 155 -5.36 -4.01 18.09
N TYR A 156 -4.21 -3.69 18.68
CA TYR A 156 -3.88 -4.06 20.05
C TYR A 156 -3.82 -2.88 21.01
N ALA A 157 -4.54 -1.79 20.69
CA ALA A 157 -4.66 -0.62 21.56
C ALA A 157 -5.21 -0.97 22.96
N SER A 158 -6.00 -2.04 23.06
CA SER A 158 -6.37 -2.69 24.33
C SER A 158 -6.36 -4.21 24.20
N ARG A 159 -6.12 -4.88 25.34
CA ARG A 159 -6.27 -6.34 25.50
C ARG A 159 -7.50 -6.71 26.34
N ARG A 160 -8.38 -5.75 26.61
CA ARG A 160 -9.61 -5.94 27.40
C ARG A 160 -10.84 -5.88 26.50
N MET A 161 -12.02 -5.92 27.12
CA MET A 161 -13.32 -5.91 26.42
C MET A 161 -13.68 -4.57 25.77
N ASP A 162 -12.86 -3.52 25.97
CA ASP A 162 -12.98 -2.17 25.37
C ASP A 162 -12.15 -2.01 24.08
N PHE A 163 -11.83 -3.13 23.41
CA PHE A 163 -10.92 -3.15 22.27
C PHE A 163 -11.39 -2.29 21.09
N ASP A 164 -12.69 -2.19 20.86
CA ASP A 164 -13.30 -1.44 19.77
C ASP A 164 -13.19 0.08 20.00
N GLU A 165 -13.52 0.54 21.21
CA GLU A 165 -13.37 1.94 21.60
C GLU A 165 -11.90 2.36 21.61
N ALA A 166 -11.01 1.50 22.15
CA ALA A 166 -9.58 1.75 22.17
C ALA A 166 -8.98 1.83 20.75
N ALA A 167 -9.37 0.91 19.85
CA ALA A 167 -8.95 0.93 18.45
C ALA A 167 -9.43 2.20 17.73
N ARG A 168 -10.70 2.61 17.93
CA ARG A 168 -11.22 3.87 17.38
C ARG A 168 -10.40 5.07 17.83
N LYS A 169 -10.17 5.19 19.14
CA LYS A 169 -9.40 6.31 19.71
C LYS A 169 -7.96 6.34 19.18
N ALA A 170 -7.32 5.18 19.04
CA ALA A 170 -5.99 5.08 18.44
C ALA A 170 -5.98 5.56 16.98
N ALA A 171 -6.94 5.09 16.17
CA ALA A 171 -7.07 5.49 14.77
C ALA A 171 -7.34 7.00 14.61
N GLU A 172 -8.21 7.57 15.45
CA GLU A 172 -8.49 9.02 15.46
C GLU A 172 -7.27 9.86 15.84
N SER A 173 -6.47 9.38 16.79
CA SER A 173 -5.20 10.02 17.17
C SER A 173 -4.21 10.05 16.00
N PHE A 174 -4.02 8.93 15.29
CA PHE A 174 -3.18 8.90 14.09
C PHE A 174 -3.71 9.81 12.98
N ARG A 175 -5.03 9.81 12.72
CA ARG A 175 -5.65 10.71 11.74
C ARG A 175 -5.38 12.18 12.08
N THR A 176 -5.51 12.54 13.36
CA THR A 176 -5.28 13.92 13.83
C THR A 176 -3.83 14.33 13.63
N ARG A 177 -2.88 13.44 13.97
CA ARG A 177 -1.45 13.66 13.72
C ARG A 177 -1.14 13.88 12.25
N LEU A 178 -1.77 13.13 11.33
CA LEU A 178 -1.59 13.28 9.88
C LEU A 178 -2.25 14.53 9.27
N GLN A 179 -3.12 15.22 10.02
CA GLN A 179 -3.85 16.41 9.57
C GLN A 179 -3.28 17.72 10.10
N GLY A 180 -2.55 17.67 11.22
CA GLY A 180 -1.79 18.81 11.76
C GLY A 180 -0.54 19.09 10.94
#